data_AF-A0A8S0G299-F1
#
_entry.id   AF-A0A8S0G299-F1
#
_cell.length_a   1.000
_cell.length_b   1.000
_cell.length_c   1.000
_cell.angle_alpha   90.00
_cell.angle_beta   90.00
_cell.angle_gamma   90.00
#
_symmetry.space_group_name_H-M   'P 1'
#
loop_
_entity.id
_entity.type
_entity.pdbx_description
1 polymer ?
#
loop_
_entity_poly.entity_id
_entity_poly.type
_entity_poly.pdbx_seq_one_letter_code
_entity_poly.pdbx_strand_id
1 'polypeptide(L)'
;MVLMAGFTAGNEKGELVVLGRNGSDYSAAVLAACLRADCCEIWTDVDGVYTCDPRQVPDARLLKSMSYQEAMELSYFGAKVLHPRTITPIAQFQIPCLIKNTGNPQAPGSTRYAHWCQP
;
A
#
# COMPACT_ATOMS: atom_id res chain seq x y z
N MET A 1 0.91 -1.79 -22.48
CA MET A 1 1.52 -1.74 -21.13
C MET A 1 2.34 -0.47 -21.05
N VAL A 2 2.14 0.33 -20.00
CA VAL A 2 2.91 1.56 -19.75
C VAL A 2 3.78 1.30 -18.52
N LEU A 3 5.05 1.69 -18.59
CA LEU A 3 5.98 1.62 -17.46
C LEU A 3 6.35 3.05 -17.06
N MET A 4 6.30 3.32 -15.77
CA MET A 4 6.58 4.63 -15.18
C MET A 4 7.53 4.44 -14.00
N ALA A 5 8.50 5.34 -13.86
CA ALA A 5 9.32 5.41 -12.66
C ALA A 5 8.46 5.87 -11.46
N GLY A 6 8.61 5.18 -10.33
CA GLY A 6 8.10 5.67 -9.05
C GLY A 6 9.07 6.65 -8.38
N PHE A 7 8.69 7.17 -7.21
CA PHE A 7 9.49 8.01 -6.31
C PHE A 7 9.83 9.42 -6.81
N THR A 8 9.83 9.66 -8.12
CA THR A 8 10.14 10.96 -8.73
C THR A 8 8.89 11.73 -9.13
N ALA A 9 8.99 13.06 -9.15
CA ALA A 9 7.93 13.98 -9.60
C ALA A 9 8.54 15.26 -10.20
N GLY A 10 7.70 16.09 -10.83
CA GLY A 10 8.06 17.44 -11.25
C GLY A 10 7.44 18.49 -10.33
N ASN A 11 8.18 19.55 -10.02
CA ASN A 11 7.60 20.73 -9.35
C ASN A 11 7.03 21.73 -10.38
N GLU A 12 6.45 22.84 -9.92
CA GLU A 12 5.85 23.87 -10.78
C GLU A 12 6.86 24.54 -11.74
N LYS A 13 8.16 24.45 -11.46
CA LYS A 13 9.25 24.95 -12.31
C LYS A 13 9.74 23.92 -13.34
N GLY A 14 9.15 22.71 -13.35
CA GLY A 14 9.58 21.60 -14.20
C GLY A 14 10.86 20.91 -13.72
N GLU A 15 11.29 21.16 -12.49
CA GLU A 15 12.49 20.53 -11.93
C GLU A 15 12.15 19.14 -11.38
N LEU A 16 13.09 18.20 -11.53
CA LEU A 16 12.98 16.86 -10.97
C LEU A 16 13.08 16.92 -9.44
N VAL A 17 12.06 16.41 -8.76
CA VAL A 17 12.01 16.28 -7.31
C VAL A 17 11.71 14.85 -6.90
N VAL A 18 11.97 14.54 -5.63
CA VAL A 18 11.69 13.23 -5.04
C VAL A 18 10.54 13.32 -4.04
N LEU A 19 9.74 12.26 -3.95
CA LEU A 19 8.54 12.20 -3.11
C LEU A 19 8.85 11.84 -1.65
N GLY A 20 10.10 11.46 -1.36
CA GLY A 20 10.58 11.09 -0.03
C GLY A 20 10.32 9.62 0.29
N ARG A 21 10.32 9.28 1.58
CA ARG A 21 10.18 7.89 2.07
C ARG A 21 8.88 7.25 1.52
N ASN A 22 8.99 6.01 1.04
CA ASN A 22 7.90 5.28 0.37
C ASN A 22 7.32 6.01 -0.87
N GLY A 23 8.13 6.84 -1.53
CA GLY A 23 7.68 7.62 -2.68
C GLY A 23 7.23 6.77 -3.88
N SER A 24 7.76 5.55 -4.05
CA SER A 24 7.29 4.62 -5.10
C SER A 24 5.86 4.15 -4.85
N ASP A 25 5.54 3.74 -3.62
CA ASP A 25 4.18 3.34 -3.24
C ASP A 25 3.22 4.53 -3.40
N TYR A 26 3.66 5.72 -2.97
CA TYR A 26 2.88 6.95 -3.14
C TYR A 26 2.63 7.27 -4.62
N SER A 27 3.61 7.05 -5.49
CA SER A 27 3.46 7.25 -6.94
C SER A 27 2.39 6.32 -7.52
N ALA A 28 2.42 5.04 -7.14
CA ALA A 28 1.42 4.05 -7.55
C ALA A 28 0.02 4.44 -7.06
N ALA A 29 -0.10 4.88 -5.80
CA ALA A 29 -1.36 5.28 -5.20
C ALA A 29 -1.97 6.55 -5.84
N VAL A 30 -1.14 7.55 -6.14
CA VAL A 30 -1.57 8.76 -6.86
C VAL A 30 -1.99 8.41 -8.29
N LEU A 31 -1.21 7.59 -9.00
CA LEU A 31 -1.55 7.18 -10.36
C LEU A 31 -2.88 6.40 -10.39
N ALA A 32 -3.07 5.47 -9.44
CA ALA A 32 -4.33 4.74 -9.28
C ALA A 32 -5.51 5.69 -9.06
N ALA A 33 -5.35 6.70 -8.20
CA ALA A 33 -6.36 7.73 -7.97
C ALA A 33 -6.67 8.55 -9.24
N CYS A 34 -5.65 9.01 -9.96
CA CYS A 34 -5.83 9.77 -11.20
C CYS A 34 -6.56 8.97 -12.29
N LEU A 35 -6.30 7.67 -12.37
CA LEU A 35 -6.92 6.78 -13.35
C LEU A 35 -8.26 6.20 -12.88
N ARG A 36 -8.66 6.43 -11.62
CA ARG A 36 -9.77 5.73 -10.97
C ARG A 36 -9.67 4.21 -11.16
N ALA A 37 -8.47 3.68 -10.91
CA ALA A 37 -8.17 2.27 -11.11
C ALA A 37 -9.07 1.39 -10.23
N ASP A 38 -9.41 0.20 -10.71
CA ASP A 38 -10.20 -0.77 -9.95
C ASP A 38 -9.44 -1.28 -8.71
N CYS A 39 -8.11 -1.25 -8.73
CA CYS A 39 -7.25 -1.71 -7.65
C CYS A 39 -5.85 -1.09 -7.74
N CYS A 40 -5.22 -0.86 -6.58
CA CYS A 40 -3.79 -0.57 -6.46
C CYS A 40 -3.06 -1.78 -5.85
N GLU A 41 -2.12 -2.39 -6.57
CA GLU A 41 -1.31 -3.49 -6.03
C GLU A 41 0.08 -2.99 -5.62
N ILE A 42 0.47 -3.25 -4.38
CA ILE A 42 1.81 -3.00 -3.87
C ILE A 42 2.51 -4.34 -3.68
N TRP A 43 3.56 -4.55 -4.45
CA TRP A 43 4.34 -5.78 -4.46
C TRP A 43 5.61 -5.60 -3.62
N THR A 44 5.77 -6.41 -2.58
CA THR A 44 6.81 -6.32 -1.56
C THR A 44 7.43 -7.70 -1.27
N ASP A 45 8.22 -7.82 -0.20
CA ASP A 45 8.90 -9.05 0.25
C ASP A 45 8.14 -9.84 1.34
N VAL A 46 6.92 -9.41 1.67
CA VAL A 46 6.02 -10.05 2.64
C VAL A 46 4.68 -10.42 2.02
N ASP A 47 4.06 -11.48 2.52
CA ASP A 47 2.77 -12.00 2.01
C ASP A 47 1.60 -11.04 2.24
N GLY A 48 1.74 -10.10 3.18
CA GLY A 48 0.75 -9.08 3.51
C GLY A 48 1.03 -8.50 4.88
N VAL A 49 -0.02 -8.07 5.56
CA VAL A 49 0.05 -7.51 6.91
C VAL A 49 -0.21 -8.60 7.92
N TYR A 50 0.63 -8.69 8.95
CA TYR A 50 0.47 -9.63 10.04
C TYR A 50 -0.03 -8.92 11.31
N THR A 51 -0.65 -9.67 12.22
CA THR A 51 -1.09 -9.17 13.55
C THR A 51 0.06 -8.59 14.38
N CYS A 52 1.27 -9.12 14.18
CA CYS A 52 2.52 -8.72 14.82
C CYS A 52 3.68 -9.15 13.92
N ASP A 53 4.92 -8.79 14.28
CA ASP A 53 6.10 -9.19 13.50
C ASP A 53 6.28 -10.73 13.54
N PRO A 54 6.10 -11.44 12.40
CA PRO A 54 6.21 -12.90 12.37
C PRO A 54 7.64 -13.40 12.65
N ARG A 55 8.64 -12.52 12.58
CA ARG A 55 10.03 -12.86 12.93
C ARG A 55 10.25 -12.91 14.44
N GLN A 56 9.38 -12.26 15.22
CA GLN A 56 9.46 -12.20 16.68
C GLN A 56 8.40 -13.11 17.33
N VAL A 57 7.23 -13.26 16.71
CA VAL A 57 6.11 -14.04 17.23
C VAL A 57 5.72 -15.13 16.22
N PRO A 58 6.01 -16.41 16.50
CA PRO A 58 5.68 -17.52 15.59
C PRO A 58 4.18 -17.66 15.29
N ASP A 59 3.33 -17.28 16.24
CA ASP A 59 1.88 -17.33 16.11
C ASP A 59 1.28 -16.12 15.35
N ALA A 60 2.11 -15.27 14.75
CA ALA A 60 1.65 -14.14 13.97
C ALA A 60 0.75 -14.60 12.81
N ARG A 61 -0.45 -14.04 12.76
CA ARG A 61 -1.45 -14.39 11.74
C ARG A 61 -1.49 -13.33 10.67
N LEU A 62 -1.59 -13.78 9.44
CA LEU A 62 -1.81 -12.91 8.30
C LEU A 62 -3.24 -12.35 8.33
N LEU A 63 -3.36 -11.04 8.15
CA LEU A 63 -4.63 -10.32 8.08
C LEU A 63 -5.17 -10.36 6.64
N LYS A 64 -6.35 -10.96 6.45
CA LYS A 64 -7.01 -11.08 5.14
C LYS A 64 -7.50 -9.72 4.63
N SER A 65 -7.96 -8.86 5.53
CA SER A 65 -8.48 -7.54 5.21
C SER A 65 -8.20 -6.58 6.35
N MET A 66 -8.11 -5.29 6.01
CA MET A 66 -7.88 -4.21 6.95
C MET A 66 -8.57 -2.95 6.44
N SER A 67 -9.17 -2.16 7.31
CA SER A 67 -9.69 -0.84 6.94
C SER A 67 -8.55 0.15 6.72
N TYR A 68 -8.78 1.20 5.93
CA TYR A 68 -7.78 2.27 5.78
C TYR A 68 -7.46 2.95 7.12
N GLN A 69 -8.42 3.00 8.05
CA GLN A 69 -8.19 3.60 9.37
C GLN A 69 -7.21 2.76 10.19
N GLU A 70 -7.44 1.45 10.30
CA GLU A 70 -6.50 0.53 10.97
C GLU A 70 -5.12 0.58 10.31
N ALA A 71 -5.08 0.65 8.97
CA ALA A 71 -3.85 0.77 8.22
C ALA A 71 -3.07 2.06 8.58
N MET A 72 -3.76 3.19 8.66
CA MET A 72 -3.16 4.47 9.04
C MET A 72 -2.65 4.45 10.48
N GLU A 73 -3.42 3.90 11.41
CA GLU A 73 -3.01 3.77 12.82
C GLU A 73 -1.78 2.89 12.97
N LEU A 74 -1.76 1.70 12.35
CA LEU A 74 -0.60 0.81 12.35
C LEU A 74 0.64 1.47 11.76
N SER A 75 0.45 2.19 10.65
CA SER A 75 1.54 2.92 9.98
C SER A 75 2.07 4.06 10.86
N TYR A 76 1.19 4.73 11.61
CA TYR A 76 1.56 5.78 12.55
C TYR A 76 2.38 5.24 13.73
N PHE A 77 2.03 4.07 14.26
CA PHE A 77 2.78 3.38 15.32
C PHE A 77 4.04 2.65 14.82
N GLY A 78 4.40 2.81 13.54
CA GLY A 78 5.68 2.32 13.00
C GLY A 78 5.63 0.89 12.46
N ALA A 79 4.44 0.29 12.29
CA ALA A 79 4.31 -0.94 11.52
C ALA A 79 4.75 -0.66 10.07
N LYS A 80 5.76 -1.38 9.60
CA LYS A 80 6.36 -1.20 8.26
C LYS A 80 5.48 -1.78 7.15
N VAL A 81 4.28 -1.25 6.99
CA VAL A 81 3.30 -1.80 6.06
C VAL A 81 3.08 -0.88 4.88
N LEU A 82 2.50 0.30 5.09
CA LEU A 82 2.36 1.35 4.10
C LEU A 82 2.66 2.69 4.77
N HIS A 83 3.10 3.67 3.99
CA HIS A 83 3.24 5.02 4.54
C HIS A 83 1.87 5.71 4.55
N PRO A 84 1.49 6.51 5.58
CA PRO A 84 0.20 7.18 5.63
C PRO A 84 -0.11 8.02 4.37
N ARG A 85 0.92 8.67 3.80
CA ARG A 85 0.81 9.41 2.54
C ARG A 85 0.35 8.54 1.36
N THR A 86 0.72 7.26 1.32
CA THR A 86 0.28 6.30 0.30
C THR A 86 -1.18 5.93 0.47
N ILE A 87 -1.65 5.84 1.71
CA ILE A 87 -3.04 5.45 2.04
C ILE A 87 -4.03 6.57 1.66
N THR A 88 -3.66 7.84 1.88
CA THR A 88 -4.56 8.98 1.64
C THR A 88 -5.22 9.01 0.25
N PRO A 89 -4.49 8.98 -0.88
CA PRO A 89 -5.12 9.08 -2.20
C PRO A 89 -6.04 7.89 -2.49
N ILE A 90 -5.62 6.66 -2.23
CA ILE A 90 -6.45 5.47 -2.49
C ILE A 90 -7.69 5.41 -1.57
N ALA A 91 -7.57 5.87 -0.32
CA ALA A 91 -8.70 5.95 0.60
C ALA A 91 -9.74 7.00 0.16
N GLN A 92 -9.28 8.19 -0.27
CA GLN A 92 -10.16 9.27 -0.76
C GLN A 92 -10.98 8.85 -1.98
N PHE A 93 -10.40 8.07 -2.87
CA PHE A 93 -11.06 7.58 -4.09
C PHE A 93 -11.69 6.19 -3.91
N GLN A 94 -11.69 5.64 -2.69
CA GLN A 94 -12.22 4.31 -2.35
C GLN A 94 -11.64 3.18 -3.22
N ILE A 95 -10.37 3.31 -3.63
CA ILE A 95 -9.68 2.34 -4.48
C ILE A 95 -9.04 1.26 -3.61
N PRO A 96 -9.48 -0.01 -3.70
CA PRO A 96 -8.94 -1.07 -2.87
C PRO A 96 -7.44 -1.25 -3.13
N CYS A 97 -6.71 -1.58 -2.08
CA CYS A 97 -5.27 -1.80 -2.16
C CYS A 97 -4.90 -3.23 -1.73
N LEU A 98 -4.00 -3.86 -2.48
CA LEU A 98 -3.52 -5.22 -2.24
C LEU A 98 -2.03 -5.19 -1.92
N ILE A 99 -1.64 -5.73 -0.77
CA ILE A 99 -0.23 -6.06 -0.50
C ILE A 99 0.04 -7.48 -0.98
N LYS A 100 1.07 -7.66 -1.81
CA LYS A 100 1.41 -8.96 -2.42
C LYS A 100 2.90 -9.23 -2.30
N ASN A 101 3.28 -10.51 -2.25
CA ASN A 101 4.68 -10.90 -2.18
C ASN A 101 5.24 -11.22 -3.57
N THR A 102 6.30 -10.51 -3.95
CA THR A 102 7.08 -10.78 -5.17
C THR A 102 7.72 -12.17 -5.17
N GLY A 103 8.16 -12.65 -4.00
CA GLY A 103 8.75 -13.98 -3.83
C GLY A 103 7.73 -15.10 -3.67
N ASN A 104 6.45 -14.78 -3.45
CA ASN A 104 5.37 -15.75 -3.34
C ASN A 104 4.08 -15.25 -4.03
N PRO A 105 4.07 -15.14 -5.38
CA PRO A 105 2.96 -14.51 -6.11
C PRO A 105 1.63 -15.28 -6.03
N GLN A 106 1.69 -16.58 -5.72
CA GLN A 106 0.52 -17.45 -5.58
C GLN A 106 0.01 -17.52 -4.14
N ALA A 107 0.63 -16.80 -3.21
CA ALA A 107 0.14 -16.74 -1.84
C ALA A 107 -1.32 -16.28 -1.85
N PRO A 108 -2.23 -16.98 -1.15
CA PRO A 108 -3.59 -16.49 -0.95
C PRO A 108 -3.64 -15.22 -0.07
N GLY A 109 -2.48 -14.76 0.38
CA GLY A 109 -2.29 -13.93 1.56
C GLY A 109 -2.45 -12.42 1.38
N SER A 110 -3.07 -11.96 0.29
CA SER A 110 -3.15 -10.53 0.04
C SER A 110 -4.04 -9.82 1.06
N THR A 111 -3.45 -8.95 1.89
CA THR A 111 -4.26 -8.04 2.72
C THR A 111 -4.97 -7.05 1.81
N ARG A 112 -6.29 -7.17 1.74
CA ARG A 112 -7.17 -6.21 1.07
C ARG A 112 -7.43 -5.02 1.98
N TYR A 113 -6.99 -3.84 1.57
CA TYR A 113 -7.54 -2.60 2.10
C TYR A 113 -8.84 -2.28 1.39
N ALA A 114 -9.91 -2.16 2.16
CA ALA A 114 -11.20 -1.73 1.67
C ALA A 114 -11.87 -0.84 2.71
N HIS A 115 -12.69 0.11 2.25
CA HIS A 115 -13.62 0.80 3.13
C HIS A 115 -14.66 -0.24 3.56
N TRP A 116 -14.79 -0.48 4.87
CA TRP A 116 -15.78 -1.37 5.51
C TRP A 116 -16.44 -2.41 4.59
N CYS A 117 -16.01 -3.67 4.69
CA CYS A 117 -16.90 -4.77 4.29
C CYS A 117 -18.25 -4.54 5.01
N GLN A 118 -19.28 -4.18 4.26
CA GLN A 118 -20.64 -4.36 4.75
C GLN A 118 -20.83 -5.87 4.99
N PRO A 119 -21.52 -6.28 6.06
CA PRO A 119 -21.89 -7.68 6.26
C PRO A 119 -22.73 -8.23 5.11
#